data_AF-A0A3L6JNR8-F1
#
_entry.id   AF-A0A3L6JNR8-F1
#
_cell.length_a   1.000
_cell.length_b   1.000
_cell.length_c   1.000
_cell.angle_alpha   90.00
_cell.angle_beta   90.00
_cell.angle_gamma   90.00
#
_symmetry.space_group_name_H-M   'P 1'
#
loop_
_entity.id
_entity.type
_entity.pdbx_description
1 polymer ?
#
loop_
_entity_poly.entity_id
_entity_poly.type
_entity_poly.pdbx_seq_one_letter_code
_entity_poly.pdbx_strand_id
1 'polypeptide(L)'
;MASKSIVREKSYVIMKADAKEALELVTERSVKKQAPEHINVHRLERDQIQAFVGLYNRCFIASPDPFCPLTIEEAKKLDTEGVFVADVWGTPSGFIACFVENKGDRPYGEITGIGVLPHRRRKGVATSLIRAAADYFISAGVDEVYCEVYEDNVPSKMLISSYGFREVGRRSFPVTTPEGTTPEAQLPGGKIMRRLGLRPRPGCEDCRDI
;
A
#
# COMPACT_ATOMS: atom_id res chain seq x y z
N MET A 1 -6.05 -43.55 -6.24
CA MET A 1 -5.82 -42.77 -5.00
C MET A 1 -5.93 -41.30 -5.35
N ALA A 2 -6.99 -40.61 -4.90
CA ALA A 2 -7.16 -39.19 -5.18
C ALA A 2 -6.12 -38.40 -4.39
N SER A 3 -5.19 -37.76 -5.11
CA SER A 3 -4.28 -36.76 -4.53
C SER A 3 -5.15 -35.65 -3.95
N LYS A 4 -5.20 -35.53 -2.62
CA LYS A 4 -5.81 -34.36 -1.98
C LYS A 4 -4.92 -33.17 -2.32
N SER A 5 -5.32 -32.40 -3.33
CA SER A 5 -4.74 -31.09 -3.61
C SER A 5 -4.83 -30.27 -2.32
N ILE A 6 -3.68 -29.99 -1.70
CA ILE A 6 -3.61 -29.12 -0.52
C ILE A 6 -3.95 -27.72 -1.02
N VAL A 7 -5.19 -27.28 -0.84
CA VAL A 7 -5.58 -25.88 -1.06
C VAL A 7 -4.84 -25.07 0.00
N ARG A 8 -3.79 -24.36 -0.42
CA ARG A 8 -3.12 -23.39 0.44
C ARG A 8 -4.00 -22.14 0.49
N GLU A 9 -4.46 -21.80 1.68
CA GLU A 9 -5.17 -20.55 1.91
C GLU A 9 -4.15 -19.46 2.22
N LYS A 10 -4.32 -18.30 1.60
CA LYS A 10 -3.56 -17.09 1.91
C LYS A 10 -4.51 -16.04 2.45
N SER A 11 -4.01 -15.13 3.28
CA SER A 11 -4.87 -14.10 3.85
C SER A 11 -4.23 -12.71 3.85
N TYR A 12 -5.10 -11.71 3.92
CA TYR A 12 -4.74 -10.33 4.20
C TYR A 12 -5.44 -9.89 5.47
N VAL A 13 -4.70 -9.20 6.33
CA VAL A 13 -5.22 -8.57 7.53
C VAL A 13 -5.71 -7.18 7.16
N ILE A 14 -6.96 -6.86 7.44
CA ILE A 14 -7.55 -5.53 7.26
C ILE A 14 -7.29 -4.73 8.53
N MET A 15 -6.73 -3.54 8.39
CA MET A 15 -6.29 -2.72 9.51
C MET A 15 -6.79 -1.28 9.37
N LYS A 16 -7.19 -0.69 10.48
CA LYS A 16 -7.82 0.63 10.57
C LYS A 16 -7.08 1.53 11.56
N ALA A 17 -6.91 2.80 11.23
CA ALA A 17 -6.46 3.85 12.14
C ALA A 17 -7.37 5.08 12.05
N ASP A 18 -7.39 5.88 13.12
CA ASP A 18 -7.85 7.27 13.05
C ASP A 18 -6.75 8.13 12.40
N ALA A 19 -7.12 9.01 11.47
CA ALA A 19 -6.17 9.82 10.71
C ALA A 19 -5.39 10.81 11.60
N LYS A 20 -6.05 11.38 12.62
CA LYS A 20 -5.42 12.32 13.55
C LYS A 20 -4.51 11.58 14.52
N GLU A 21 -4.96 10.45 15.08
CA GLU A 21 -4.12 9.59 15.93
C GLU A 21 -2.86 9.15 15.16
N ALA A 22 -3.01 8.75 13.90
CA ALA A 22 -1.88 8.37 13.05
C ALA A 22 -0.91 9.55 12.86
N LEU A 23 -1.40 10.76 12.59
CA LEU A 23 -0.55 11.95 12.44
C LEU A 23 0.18 12.32 13.74
N GLU A 24 -0.49 12.24 14.89
CA GLU A 24 0.10 12.51 16.20
C GLU A 24 1.25 11.54 16.48
N LEU A 25 1.02 10.23 16.29
CA LEU A 25 2.04 9.19 16.46
C LEU A 25 3.23 9.38 15.51
N VAL A 26 2.98 9.80 14.27
CA VAL A 26 4.06 10.13 13.32
C VAL A 26 4.84 11.35 13.80
N THR A 27 4.16 12.39 14.23
CA THR A 27 4.77 13.66 14.66
C THR A 27 5.65 13.45 15.89
N GLU A 28 5.15 12.75 16.91
CA GLU A 28 5.94 12.40 18.10
C GLU A 28 7.22 11.64 17.74
N ARG A 29 7.13 10.73 16.77
CA ARG A 29 8.28 9.96 16.30
C ARG A 29 9.25 10.80 15.51
N SER A 30 8.78 11.71 14.67
CA SER A 30 9.62 12.66 13.92
C SER A 30 10.30 13.67 14.83
N VAL A 31 9.69 14.05 15.97
CA VAL A 31 10.34 14.89 16.98
C VAL A 31 11.43 14.10 17.71
N LYS A 32 11.16 12.83 18.07
CA LYS A 32 12.16 11.94 18.70
C LYS A 32 13.28 11.53 17.75
N LYS A 33 13.00 11.48 16.45
CA LYS A 33 13.92 11.12 15.36
C LYS A 33 13.77 12.18 14.29
N GLN A 34 14.51 13.29 14.42
CA GLN A 34 14.52 14.40 13.48
C GLN A 34 14.42 13.88 12.05
N ALA A 35 13.36 14.29 11.33
CA ALA A 35 13.13 13.84 9.96
C ALA A 35 14.42 14.15 9.17
N PRO A 36 15.05 13.16 8.54
CA PRO A 36 16.36 13.39 7.96
C PRO A 36 16.24 14.44 6.85
N GLU A 37 17.04 15.51 6.93
CA GLU A 37 16.99 16.65 5.99
C GLU A 37 17.17 16.23 4.51
N HIS A 38 17.74 15.05 4.29
CA HIS A 38 17.96 14.47 2.97
C HIS A 38 16.76 13.72 2.39
N ILE A 39 15.63 13.65 3.11
CA ILE A 39 14.39 13.02 2.64
C ILE A 39 13.41 14.11 2.22
N ASN A 40 13.13 14.19 0.93
CA ASN A 40 12.08 15.04 0.37
C ASN A 40 10.87 14.17 0.01
N VAL A 41 9.68 14.55 0.45
CA VAL A 41 8.44 13.88 0.06
C VAL A 41 7.62 14.84 -0.79
N HIS A 42 7.21 14.39 -1.97
CA HIS A 42 6.42 15.17 -2.90
C HIS A 42 5.32 14.30 -3.53
N ARG A 43 4.33 14.95 -4.15
CA ARG A 43 3.30 14.24 -4.93
C ARG A 43 3.93 13.71 -6.22
N LEU A 44 3.43 12.57 -6.70
CA LEU A 44 3.84 11.99 -7.97
C LEU A 44 3.39 12.88 -9.13
N GLU A 45 4.33 13.31 -9.95
CA GLU A 45 4.06 14.07 -11.16
C GLU A 45 3.87 13.13 -12.37
N ARG A 46 3.15 13.59 -13.40
CA ARG A 46 2.78 12.78 -14.56
C ARG A 46 3.98 12.39 -15.43
N ASP A 47 4.99 13.24 -15.50
CA ASP A 47 6.26 12.99 -16.20
C ASP A 47 7.17 12.00 -15.44
N GLN A 48 6.97 11.84 -14.14
CA GLN A 48 7.70 10.89 -13.29
C GLN A 48 7.18 9.45 -13.36
N ILE A 49 6.09 9.18 -14.09
CA ILE A 49 5.44 7.86 -14.14
C ILE A 49 6.41 6.73 -14.47
N GLN A 50 7.33 6.93 -15.43
CA GLN A 50 8.30 5.90 -15.80
C GLN A 50 9.23 5.55 -14.64
N ALA A 51 9.74 6.56 -13.93
CA ALA A 51 10.59 6.36 -12.75
C ALA A 51 9.81 5.71 -11.61
N PHE A 52 8.56 6.12 -11.40
CA PHE A 52 7.66 5.55 -10.41
C PHE A 52 7.38 4.08 -10.64
N VAL A 53 7.11 3.65 -11.88
CA VAL A 53 6.90 2.23 -12.22
C VAL A 53 8.12 1.40 -11.84
N GLY A 54 9.33 1.88 -12.14
CA GLY A 54 10.57 1.23 -11.74
C GLY A 54 10.72 1.12 -10.21
N LEU A 55 10.41 2.19 -9.49
CA LEU A 55 10.42 2.22 -8.03
C LEU A 55 9.41 1.25 -7.42
N TYR A 56 8.16 1.30 -7.87
CA TYR A 56 7.05 0.46 -7.43
C TYR A 56 7.41 -1.02 -7.56
N ASN A 57 7.83 -1.45 -8.76
CA ASN A 57 8.14 -2.84 -9.04
C ASN A 57 9.32 -3.34 -8.19
N ARG A 58 10.37 -2.51 -8.02
CA ARG A 58 11.53 -2.86 -7.17
C ARG A 58 11.19 -2.95 -5.68
N CYS A 59 10.23 -2.17 -5.20
CA CYS A 59 9.78 -2.26 -3.81
C CYS A 59 9.01 -3.57 -3.56
N PHE A 60 8.07 -3.91 -4.46
CA PHE A 60 7.18 -5.05 -4.29
C PHE A 60 7.82 -6.40 -4.63
N ILE A 61 8.72 -6.48 -5.61
CA ILE A 61 9.43 -7.74 -5.90
C ILE A 61 10.32 -8.18 -4.72
N ALA A 62 10.73 -7.23 -3.88
CA ALA A 62 11.51 -7.47 -2.67
C ALA A 62 10.64 -7.50 -1.39
N SER A 63 9.34 -7.76 -1.54
CA SER A 63 8.38 -7.89 -0.44
C SER A 63 7.80 -9.31 -0.38
N PRO A 64 7.33 -9.77 0.80
CA PRO A 64 6.62 -11.04 0.92
C PRO A 64 5.27 -11.06 0.18
N ASP A 65 4.73 -9.89 -0.18
CA ASP A 65 3.47 -9.79 -0.89
C ASP A 65 3.54 -10.54 -2.23
N PRO A 66 2.44 -11.21 -2.62
CA PRO A 66 2.34 -11.75 -3.96
C PRO A 66 2.58 -10.66 -5.02
N PHE A 67 3.63 -10.82 -5.80
CA PHE A 67 4.10 -9.77 -6.69
C PHE A 67 3.08 -9.46 -7.80
N CYS A 68 2.63 -8.21 -7.84
CA CYS A 68 1.71 -7.69 -8.85
C CYS A 68 2.39 -6.51 -9.57
N PRO A 69 3.04 -6.75 -10.73
CA PRO A 69 3.80 -5.70 -11.41
C PRO A 69 2.88 -4.62 -11.95
N LEU A 70 3.39 -3.40 -11.98
CA LEU A 70 2.78 -2.24 -12.62
C LEU A 70 3.51 -1.92 -13.91
N THR A 71 2.77 -1.74 -15.00
CA THR A 71 3.28 -1.27 -16.28
C THR A 71 3.09 0.24 -16.43
N ILE A 72 3.79 0.85 -17.39
CA ILE A 72 3.67 2.28 -17.69
C ILE A 72 2.24 2.64 -18.13
N GLU A 73 1.62 1.82 -18.99
CA GLU A 73 0.26 2.06 -19.48
C GLU A 73 -0.79 1.97 -18.38
N GLU A 74 -0.61 1.07 -17.42
CA GLU A 74 -1.46 1.00 -16.23
C GLU A 74 -1.23 2.19 -15.30
N ALA A 75 0.04 2.58 -15.09
CA ALA A 75 0.39 3.70 -14.24
C ALA A 75 -0.11 5.05 -14.78
N LYS A 76 -0.21 5.21 -16.10
CA LYS A 76 -0.84 6.39 -16.73
C LYS A 76 -2.30 6.58 -16.32
N LYS A 77 -3.00 5.52 -15.94
CA LYS A 77 -4.40 5.56 -15.48
C LYS A 77 -4.53 5.88 -14.00
N LEU A 78 -3.43 5.94 -13.25
CA LEU A 78 -3.47 6.29 -11.83
C LEU A 78 -3.97 7.71 -11.65
N ASP A 79 -4.82 7.90 -10.66
CA ASP A 79 -4.93 9.20 -10.03
C ASP A 79 -3.67 9.43 -9.19
N THR A 80 -2.90 10.46 -9.54
CA THR A 80 -1.62 10.77 -8.89
C THR A 80 -1.79 11.68 -7.68
N GLU A 81 -3.00 12.21 -7.42
CA GLU A 81 -3.24 13.19 -6.37
C GLU A 81 -2.84 12.68 -4.98
N GLY A 82 -3.20 11.44 -4.66
CA GLY A 82 -2.88 10.79 -3.40
C GLY A 82 -1.63 9.89 -3.45
N VAL A 83 -0.83 9.95 -4.52
CA VAL A 83 0.42 9.18 -4.62
C VAL A 83 1.59 10.07 -4.27
N PHE A 84 2.36 9.69 -3.25
CA PHE A 84 3.54 10.42 -2.80
C PHE A 84 4.80 9.59 -3.00
N VAL A 85 5.87 10.27 -3.40
CA VAL A 85 7.21 9.70 -3.59
C VAL A 85 8.16 10.34 -2.59
N ALA A 86 9.04 9.52 -2.01
CA ALA A 86 10.10 9.97 -1.14
C ALA A 86 11.45 9.82 -1.85
N ASP A 87 12.10 10.96 -2.06
CA ASP A 87 13.46 11.06 -2.56
C ASP A 87 14.45 11.11 -1.41
N VAL A 88 15.50 10.32 -1.52
CA VAL A 88 16.66 10.35 -0.63
C VAL A 88 17.83 10.90 -1.44
N TRP A 89 18.30 12.11 -1.09
CA TRP A 89 19.33 12.82 -1.87
C TRP A 89 18.94 12.96 -3.37
N GLY A 90 17.68 13.33 -3.64
CA GLY A 90 17.16 13.49 -5.00
C GLY A 90 16.93 12.18 -5.77
N THR A 91 17.05 11.02 -5.12
CA THR A 91 16.81 9.71 -5.75
C THR A 91 15.54 9.05 -5.20
N PRO A 92 14.57 8.68 -6.07
CA PRO A 92 13.35 7.98 -5.67
C PRO A 92 13.65 6.71 -4.88
N SER A 93 13.17 6.66 -3.64
CA SER A 93 13.57 5.65 -2.65
C SER A 93 12.40 4.95 -1.96
N GLY A 94 11.21 5.51 -2.06
CA GLY A 94 9.98 4.88 -1.62
C GLY A 94 8.75 5.65 -2.10
N PHE A 95 7.58 5.06 -1.94
CA PHE A 95 6.31 5.68 -2.28
C PHE A 95 5.20 5.22 -1.34
N ILE A 96 4.11 5.97 -1.30
CA ILE A 96 2.85 5.57 -0.69
C ILE A 96 1.69 6.00 -1.62
N ALA A 97 0.72 5.10 -1.81
CA ALA A 97 -0.47 5.34 -2.62
C ALA A 97 -1.69 5.40 -1.70
N CYS A 98 -2.23 6.62 -1.56
CA CYS A 98 -3.33 6.99 -0.70
C CYS A 98 -4.52 7.43 -1.54
N PHE A 99 -5.71 7.17 -1.03
CA PHE A 99 -6.90 7.25 -1.85
C PHE A 99 -8.12 7.51 -0.97
N VAL A 100 -8.94 8.50 -1.32
CA VAL A 100 -10.18 8.78 -0.59
C VAL A 100 -11.33 8.06 -1.27
N GLU A 101 -12.13 7.35 -0.48
CA GLU A 101 -13.35 6.70 -0.93
C GLU A 101 -14.57 7.41 -0.34
N ASN A 102 -15.43 7.90 -1.24
CA ASN A 102 -16.62 8.66 -0.89
C ASN A 102 -17.90 7.82 -0.92
N LYS A 103 -17.78 6.48 -0.99
CA LYS A 103 -18.94 5.57 -0.96
C LYS A 103 -19.47 5.45 0.47
N GLY A 104 -20.79 5.54 0.64
CA GLY A 104 -21.48 5.39 1.92
C GLY A 104 -21.61 6.70 2.71
N ASP A 105 -21.99 6.59 3.98
CA ASP A 105 -22.40 7.75 4.80
C ASP A 105 -21.25 8.67 5.22
N ARG A 106 -20.02 8.15 5.27
CA ARG A 106 -18.81 8.90 5.63
C ARG A 106 -17.63 8.53 4.72
N PRO A 107 -16.85 9.51 4.25
CA PRO A 107 -15.66 9.24 3.47
C PRO A 107 -14.61 8.53 4.34
N TYR A 108 -13.85 7.64 3.74
CA TYR A 108 -12.72 6.98 4.40
C TYR A 108 -11.49 6.96 3.50
N GLY A 109 -10.32 6.84 4.10
CA GLY A 109 -9.04 6.77 3.41
C GLY A 109 -8.60 5.33 3.20
N GLU A 110 -7.93 5.05 2.11
CA GLU A 110 -7.33 3.76 1.81
C GLU A 110 -5.85 3.94 1.46
N ILE A 111 -4.98 3.22 2.18
CA ILE A 111 -3.58 3.02 1.78
C ILE A 111 -3.49 1.72 1.00
N THR A 112 -3.36 1.85 -0.32
CA THR A 112 -3.31 0.70 -1.24
C THR A 112 -1.92 0.12 -1.39
N GLY A 113 -0.88 0.91 -1.11
CA GLY A 113 0.50 0.42 -1.12
C GLY A 113 1.45 1.40 -0.47
N ILE A 114 2.42 0.85 0.27
CA ILE A 114 3.60 1.56 0.74
C ILE A 114 4.83 0.71 0.43
N GLY A 115 5.81 1.30 -0.23
CA GLY A 115 7.02 0.61 -0.66
C GLY A 115 8.25 1.44 -0.36
N VAL A 116 9.30 0.80 0.17
CA VAL A 116 10.63 1.40 0.34
C VAL A 116 11.67 0.44 -0.20
N LEU A 117 12.59 0.96 -1.02
CA LEU A 117 13.71 0.19 -1.57
C LEU A 117 14.49 -0.51 -0.44
N PRO A 118 14.86 -1.80 -0.58
CA PRO A 118 15.48 -2.57 0.50
C PRO A 118 16.65 -1.87 1.21
N HIS A 119 17.56 -1.26 0.45
CA HIS A 119 18.75 -0.56 0.96
C HIS A 119 18.46 0.83 1.60
N ARG A 120 17.22 1.29 1.53
CA ARG A 120 16.71 2.56 2.12
C ARG A 120 15.76 2.34 3.30
N ARG A 121 15.45 1.08 3.64
CA ARG A 121 14.61 0.74 4.80
C ARG A 121 15.28 1.13 6.11
N ARG A 122 14.46 1.34 7.16
CA ARG A 122 14.88 1.70 8.53
C ARG A 122 15.65 3.03 8.64
N LYS A 123 15.57 3.90 7.62
CA LYS A 123 16.20 5.22 7.58
C LYS A 123 15.19 6.39 7.61
N GLY A 124 13.95 6.14 8.06
CA GLY A 124 12.91 7.17 8.16
C GLY A 124 12.05 7.40 6.91
N VAL A 125 12.38 6.81 5.75
CA VAL A 125 11.62 6.98 4.49
C VAL A 125 10.12 6.68 4.66
N ALA A 126 9.78 5.51 5.23
CA ALA A 126 8.39 5.14 5.46
C ALA A 126 7.67 6.08 6.44
N THR A 127 8.39 6.61 7.44
CA THR A 127 7.83 7.58 8.39
C THR A 127 7.45 8.88 7.69
N SER A 128 8.33 9.41 6.83
CA SER A 128 8.05 10.62 6.05
C SER A 128 6.88 10.42 5.09
N LEU A 129 6.78 9.24 4.45
CA LEU A 129 5.65 8.91 3.57
C LEU A 129 4.32 8.82 4.33
N ILE A 130 4.31 8.18 5.51
CA ILE A 130 3.09 8.03 6.32
C ILE A 130 2.64 9.40 6.87
N ARG A 131 3.59 10.30 7.18
CA ARG A 131 3.25 11.70 7.51
C ARG A 131 2.46 12.36 6.39
N ALA A 132 3.00 12.33 5.17
CA ALA A 132 2.36 12.93 4.00
C ALA A 132 0.98 12.31 3.72
N ALA A 133 0.83 11.00 3.93
CA ALA A 133 -0.45 10.32 3.83
C ALA A 133 -1.47 10.79 4.87
N ALA A 134 -1.05 10.93 6.13
CA ALA A 134 -1.92 11.41 7.20
C ALA A 134 -2.35 12.87 6.96
N ASP A 135 -1.42 13.74 6.57
CA ASP A 135 -1.70 15.13 6.18
C ASP A 135 -2.70 15.18 5.01
N TYR A 136 -2.51 14.32 4.01
CA TYR A 136 -3.44 14.18 2.87
C TYR A 136 -4.86 13.80 3.31
N PHE A 137 -5.01 12.75 4.13
CA PHE A 137 -6.33 12.31 4.59
C PHE A 137 -7.02 13.36 5.47
N ILE A 138 -6.31 13.99 6.39
CA ILE A 138 -6.86 15.07 7.23
C ILE A 138 -7.31 16.24 6.37
N SER A 139 -6.52 16.64 5.37
CA SER A 139 -6.89 17.72 4.45
C SER A 139 -8.14 17.40 3.62
N ALA A 140 -8.39 16.11 3.37
CA ALA A 140 -9.56 15.62 2.66
C ALA A 140 -10.79 15.37 3.56
N GLY A 141 -10.71 15.68 4.87
CA GLY A 141 -11.80 15.46 5.82
C GLY A 141 -12.07 13.99 6.13
N VAL A 142 -11.05 13.13 5.97
CA VAL A 142 -11.13 11.70 6.30
C VAL A 142 -10.72 11.49 7.75
N ASP A 143 -11.61 10.90 8.54
CA ASP A 143 -11.33 10.51 9.92
C ASP A 143 -10.76 9.08 10.02
N GLU A 144 -11.23 8.16 9.18
CA GLU A 144 -10.83 6.74 9.24
C GLU A 144 -9.99 6.32 8.03
N VAL A 145 -8.85 5.70 8.29
CA VAL A 145 -7.95 5.19 7.26
C VAL A 145 -7.83 3.68 7.37
N TYR A 146 -8.03 2.99 6.26
CA TYR A 146 -7.91 1.55 6.14
C TYR A 146 -6.68 1.19 5.31
N CYS A 147 -6.07 0.08 5.66
CA CYS A 147 -5.11 -0.60 4.81
C CYS A 147 -5.32 -2.10 4.94
N GLU A 148 -4.63 -2.86 4.09
CA GLU A 148 -4.55 -4.29 4.30
C GLU A 148 -3.09 -4.70 4.25
N VAL A 149 -2.76 -5.79 4.91
CA VAL A 149 -1.39 -6.26 4.94
C VAL A 149 -1.44 -7.74 4.63
N TYR A 150 -0.63 -8.17 3.67
CA TYR A 150 -0.48 -9.60 3.44
C TYR A 150 -0.01 -10.26 4.73
N GLU A 151 -0.66 -11.35 5.18
CA GLU A 151 -0.46 -11.88 6.54
C GLU A 151 1.00 -12.24 6.83
N ASP A 152 1.72 -12.74 5.83
CA ASP A 152 3.14 -13.09 5.95
C ASP A 152 4.07 -11.86 5.89
N ASN A 153 3.57 -10.67 5.55
CA ASN A 153 4.34 -9.42 5.55
C ASN A 153 4.39 -8.79 6.95
N VAL A 154 5.04 -9.52 7.87
CA VAL A 154 5.29 -9.10 9.25
C VAL A 154 5.96 -7.70 9.33
N PRO A 155 6.96 -7.35 8.49
CA PRO A 155 7.55 -6.01 8.53
C PRO A 155 6.55 -4.89 8.25
N SER A 156 5.63 -5.09 7.30
CA SER A 156 4.58 -4.12 7.00
C SER A 156 3.57 -4.03 8.13
N LYS A 157 3.12 -5.17 8.69
CA LYS A 157 2.19 -5.22 9.83
C LYS A 157 2.75 -4.45 11.03
N MET A 158 4.01 -4.70 11.39
CA MET A 158 4.69 -3.97 12.45
C MET A 158 4.81 -2.47 12.16
N LEU A 159 5.07 -2.09 10.90
CA LEU A 159 5.18 -0.68 10.50
C LEU A 159 3.86 0.05 10.73
N ILE A 160 2.77 -0.41 10.13
CA ILE A 160 1.47 0.27 10.21
C ILE A 160 0.89 0.23 11.62
N SER A 161 1.06 -0.87 12.38
CA SER A 161 0.60 -0.91 13.78
C SER A 161 1.30 0.10 14.66
N SER A 162 2.53 0.44 14.30
CA SER A 162 3.30 1.46 15.01
C SER A 162 2.81 2.90 14.77
N TYR A 163 1.84 3.09 13.87
CA TYR A 163 1.13 4.34 13.58
C TYR A 163 -0.37 4.24 13.86
N GLY A 164 -0.76 3.42 14.85
CA GLY A 164 -2.13 3.38 15.35
C GLY A 164 -3.07 2.44 14.58
N PHE A 165 -2.60 1.77 13.52
CA PHE A 165 -3.43 0.80 12.80
C PHE A 165 -3.67 -0.46 13.63
N ARG A 166 -4.93 -0.82 13.79
CA ARG A 166 -5.41 -1.99 14.53
C ARG A 166 -6.11 -2.95 13.59
N GLU A 167 -5.98 -4.25 13.83
CA GLU A 167 -6.65 -5.29 13.04
C GLU A 167 -8.16 -5.21 13.28
N VAL A 168 -8.93 -5.08 12.20
CA VAL A 168 -10.41 -5.01 12.24
C VAL A 168 -11.06 -6.13 11.44
N GLY A 169 -10.29 -6.87 10.65
CA GLY A 169 -10.80 -7.92 9.78
C GLY A 169 -9.70 -8.74 9.14
N ARG A 170 -10.09 -9.82 8.47
CA ARG A 170 -9.19 -10.68 7.71
C ARG A 170 -9.90 -11.19 6.48
N ARG A 171 -9.21 -11.20 5.35
CA ARG A 171 -9.71 -11.73 4.09
C ARG A 171 -8.83 -12.88 3.62
N SER A 172 -9.39 -14.08 3.63
CA SER A 172 -8.75 -15.28 3.10
C SER A 172 -9.14 -15.51 1.64
N PHE A 173 -8.22 -16.07 0.87
CA PHE A 173 -8.45 -16.45 -0.52
C PHE A 173 -7.76 -17.78 -0.83
N PRO A 174 -8.41 -18.66 -1.62
CA PRO A 174 -7.78 -19.90 -2.04
C PRO A 174 -6.68 -19.60 -3.05
N VAL A 175 -5.49 -20.17 -2.84
CA VAL A 175 -4.46 -20.21 -3.88
C VAL A 175 -4.76 -21.40 -4.77
N THR A 176 -5.51 -21.16 -5.85
CA THR A 176 -5.58 -22.12 -6.95
C THR A 176 -4.41 -21.89 -7.89
N THR A 177 -3.70 -22.95 -8.25
CA THR A 177 -2.90 -23.01 -9.48
C THR A 177 -3.83 -23.57 -10.55
N PRO A 178 -4.54 -22.73 -11.34
CA PRO A 178 -5.31 -23.27 -12.44
C PRO A 178 -4.34 -23.80 -13.49
N GLU A 179 -4.34 -25.12 -13.69
CA GLU A 179 -3.65 -25.76 -14.80
C GLU A 179 -4.11 -25.11 -16.12
N GLY A 180 -3.17 -24.67 -16.95
CA GLY A 180 -3.46 -24.11 -18.28
C GLY A 180 -3.82 -22.62 -18.34
N THR A 181 -3.70 -21.86 -17.25
CA THR A 181 -3.86 -20.39 -17.28
C THR A 181 -2.52 -19.70 -17.55
N THR A 182 -2.50 -18.61 -18.32
CA THR A 182 -1.26 -17.85 -18.56
C THR A 182 -0.70 -17.29 -17.24
N PRO A 183 0.63 -17.15 -17.09
CA PRO A 183 1.24 -16.64 -15.87
C PRO A 183 0.67 -15.29 -15.41
N GLU A 184 0.25 -14.41 -16.33
CA GLU A 184 -0.32 -13.10 -15.99
C GLU A 184 -1.72 -13.19 -15.34
N ALA A 185 -2.54 -14.17 -15.74
CA ALA A 185 -3.88 -14.40 -15.18
C ALA A 185 -3.86 -15.16 -13.84
N GLN A 186 -2.67 -15.64 -13.42
CA GLN A 186 -2.41 -16.22 -12.10
C GLN A 186 -1.88 -15.17 -11.09
N LEU A 187 -1.56 -13.96 -11.54
CA LEU A 187 -1.05 -12.92 -10.65
C LEU A 187 -2.23 -12.34 -9.83
N PRO A 188 -2.08 -12.22 -8.51
CA PRO A 188 -3.11 -11.62 -7.69
C PRO A 188 -3.31 -10.16 -8.08
N GLY A 189 -4.57 -9.73 -8.09
CA GLY A 189 -4.92 -8.32 -8.20
C GLY A 189 -4.36 -7.55 -7.01
N GLY A 190 -3.26 -6.81 -7.21
CA GLY A 190 -2.76 -5.86 -6.23
C GLY A 190 -3.80 -4.78 -5.97
N LYS A 191 -3.78 -4.15 -4.80
CA LYS A 191 -4.81 -3.16 -4.43
C LYS A 191 -4.88 -1.96 -5.35
N ILE A 192 -3.71 -1.49 -5.79
CA ILE A 192 -3.63 -0.43 -6.81
C ILE A 192 -4.32 -0.89 -8.10
N MET A 193 -4.15 -2.15 -8.51
CA MET A 193 -4.77 -2.69 -9.73
C MET A 193 -6.27 -2.85 -9.61
N ARG A 194 -6.78 -3.23 -8.43
CA ARG A 194 -8.22 -3.24 -8.14
C ARG A 194 -8.79 -1.85 -8.34
N ARG A 195 -8.14 -0.82 -7.76
CA ARG A 195 -8.63 0.56 -7.84
C ARG A 195 -8.62 1.11 -9.26
N LEU A 196 -7.64 0.70 -10.06
CA LEU A 196 -7.57 1.02 -11.49
C LEU A 196 -8.60 0.25 -12.34
N GLY A 197 -9.38 -0.68 -11.76
CA GLY A 197 -10.30 -1.55 -12.49
C GLY A 197 -9.59 -2.54 -13.43
N LEU A 198 -8.28 -2.75 -13.25
CA LEU A 198 -7.46 -3.53 -14.18
C LEU A 198 -7.45 -5.02 -13.84
N ARG A 199 -7.30 -5.33 -12.56
CA ARG A 199 -7.29 -6.71 -12.05
C ARG A 199 -8.14 -6.77 -10.79
N PRO A 200 -9.31 -7.44 -10.82
CA PRO A 200 -10.15 -7.56 -9.66
C PRO A 200 -9.46 -8.43 -8.61
N ARG A 201 -9.87 -8.25 -7.35
CA ARG A 201 -9.45 -9.10 -6.26
C ARG A 201 -10.65 -9.91 -5.79
N PRO A 202 -10.61 -11.26 -5.91
CA PRO A 202 -11.76 -12.09 -5.54
C PRO A 202 -12.21 -11.83 -4.10
N GLY A 203 -13.51 -11.69 -3.89
CA GLY A 203 -14.12 -11.54 -2.56
C GLY A 203 -13.92 -10.16 -1.89
N CYS A 204 -13.73 -9.10 -2.68
CA CYS A 204 -13.57 -7.73 -2.18
C CYS A 204 -14.12 -6.71 -3.18
N GLU A 205 -15.11 -5.91 -2.79
CA GLU A 205 -15.43 -4.66 -3.49
C GLU A 205 -14.61 -3.50 -2.90
N ASP A 206 -14.52 -3.40 -1.57
CA ASP A 206 -13.73 -2.40 -0.83
C ASP A 206 -13.06 -2.90 0.48
N CYS A 207 -12.41 -1.99 1.22
CA CYS A 207 -11.71 -2.32 2.49
C CYS A 207 -12.64 -2.42 3.71
N ARG A 208 -13.90 -1.99 3.61
CA ARG A 208 -14.95 -2.13 4.63
C ARG A 208 -15.83 -3.37 4.41
N ASP A 209 -15.70 -4.06 3.28
CA ASP A 209 -16.25 -5.40 3.07
C ASP A 209 -15.49 -6.44 3.91
N ILE A 210 -15.78 -6.43 5.22
CA ILE A 210 -15.17 -7.28 6.25
C ILE A 210 -16.08 -8.47 6.55
#